data_AF-A0A972P9J1-F1
#
_entry.id   AF-A0A972P9J1-F1
#
_cell.length_a   1.000
_cell.length_b   1.000
_cell.length_c   1.000
_cell.angle_alpha   90.00
_cell.angle_beta   90.00
_cell.angle_gamma   90.00
#
_symmetry.space_group_name_H-M   'P 1'
#
loop_
_entity.id
_entity.type
_entity.pdbx_description
1 polymer ?
#
loop_
_entity_poly.entity_id
_entity_poly.type
_entity_poly.pdbx_seq_one_letter_code
_entity_poly.pdbx_strand_id
1 'polypeptide(L)'
;MAKIRTLEKKVPVEIANLGISPELFANIVQNNAESVLYQLLGLNLREVGLGVARLDLKVQQQHINFWQIIHGGVISVLVDAAMGAAVRSFGIQGVTIDLITHYLAPARPGDQVMAEGRVVFKGGKVLIAEADVWQNEEKLIAKARATFFNKGPLLRT
;
A
#
# COMPACT_ATOMS: atom_id res chain seq x y z
N MET A 1 21.06 -0.58 31.35
CA MET A 1 21.75 -0.90 30.08
C MET A 1 20.71 -1.30 29.04
N ALA A 2 20.33 -0.37 28.16
CA ALA A 2 19.35 -0.64 27.10
C ALA A 2 20.06 -1.30 25.91
N LYS A 3 19.74 -2.57 25.65
CA LYS A 3 20.20 -3.29 24.46
C LYS A 3 19.44 -2.74 23.25
N ILE A 4 20.16 -2.04 22.38
CA ILE A 4 19.67 -1.63 21.06
C ILE A 4 19.42 -2.92 20.27
N ARG A 5 18.14 -3.20 20.00
CA ARG A 5 17.69 -4.36 19.25
C ARG A 5 18.13 -4.17 17.80
N THR A 6 19.02 -5.04 17.36
CA THR A 6 19.55 -5.09 16.00
C THR A 6 18.39 -5.16 15.01
N LEU A 7 18.31 -4.18 14.11
CA LEU A 7 17.40 -4.19 12.98
C LEU A 7 17.71 -5.44 12.15
N GLU A 8 16.76 -6.38 12.11
CA GLU A 8 16.84 -7.53 11.22
C GLU A 8 16.97 -7.02 9.78
N LYS A 9 17.99 -7.50 9.08
CA LYS A 9 18.23 -7.17 7.66
C LYS A 9 16.98 -7.57 6.88
N LYS A 10 16.23 -6.59 6.34
CA LYS A 10 15.16 -6.82 5.35
C LYS A 10 15.76 -7.64 4.21
N VAL A 11 15.25 -8.85 4.01
CA VAL A 11 15.47 -9.61 2.77
C VAL A 11 15.06 -8.69 1.61
N PRO A 12 15.86 -8.55 0.54
CA PRO A 12 15.45 -7.78 -0.62
C PRO A 12 14.20 -8.43 -1.19
N VAL A 13 13.08 -7.73 -1.08
CA VAL A 13 11.83 -8.14 -1.71
C VAL A 13 11.97 -7.78 -3.18
N GLU A 14 11.91 -8.78 -4.05
CA GLU A 14 11.78 -8.53 -5.48
C GLU A 14 10.43 -7.87 -5.75
N ILE A 15 10.46 -6.74 -6.47
CA ILE A 15 9.27 -5.96 -6.82
C ILE A 15 8.99 -6.17 -8.30
N ALA A 16 7.80 -6.67 -8.64
CA ALA A 16 7.42 -6.92 -10.02
C ALA A 16 7.00 -5.62 -10.73
N ASN A 17 7.64 -5.33 -11.87
CA ASN A 17 7.16 -4.33 -12.82
C ASN A 17 6.20 -5.00 -13.83
N LEU A 18 4.91 -4.66 -13.78
CA LEU A 18 3.88 -5.22 -14.64
C LEU A 18 3.68 -4.39 -15.93
N GLY A 19 4.75 -3.86 -16.49
CA GLY A 19 4.75 -3.22 -17.82
C GLY A 19 4.67 -1.69 -17.85
N ILE A 20 4.96 -1.00 -16.73
CA ILE A 20 5.17 0.47 -16.75
C ILE A 20 6.63 0.80 -17.13
N SER A 21 6.87 2.05 -17.56
CA SER A 21 8.21 2.46 -17.99
C SER A 21 9.25 2.27 -16.86
N PRO A 22 10.50 1.89 -17.17
CA PRO A 22 11.54 1.70 -16.15
C PRO A 22 11.77 2.92 -15.27
N GLU A 23 11.68 4.12 -15.85
CA GLU A 23 11.81 5.39 -15.11
C GLU A 23 10.68 5.58 -14.10
N LEU A 24 9.43 5.39 -14.52
CA LEU A 24 8.26 5.51 -13.65
C LEU A 24 8.28 4.44 -12.56
N PHE A 25 8.65 3.20 -12.92
CA PHE A 25 8.81 2.10 -12.00
C PHE A 25 9.85 2.43 -10.91
N ALA A 26 11.05 2.86 -11.31
CA ALA A 26 12.11 3.24 -10.38
C ALA A 26 11.67 4.37 -9.44
N ASN A 27 11.00 5.39 -9.97
CA ASN A 27 10.46 6.49 -9.16
C ASN A 27 9.44 6.00 -8.11
N ILE A 28 8.49 5.14 -8.50
CA ILE A 28 7.48 4.60 -7.58
C ILE A 28 8.15 3.72 -6.51
N VAL A 29 9.09 2.86 -6.90
CA VAL A 29 9.84 2.00 -5.97
C VAL A 29 10.61 2.84 -4.95
N GLN A 30 11.35 3.86 -5.42
CA GLN A 30 12.11 4.74 -4.55
C GLN A 30 11.21 5.50 -3.57
N ASN A 31 10.14 6.14 -4.07
CA ASN A 31 9.19 6.88 -3.22
C ASN A 31 8.54 5.99 -2.15
N ASN A 32 8.22 4.73 -2.49
CA ASN A 32 7.69 3.78 -1.50
C ASN A 32 8.77 3.39 -0.47
N ALA A 33 10.01 3.16 -0.90
CA ALA A 33 11.11 2.78 -0.03
C ALA A 33 11.51 3.90 0.94
N GLU A 34 11.47 5.16 0.51
CA GLU A 34 11.84 6.34 1.29
C GLU A 34 10.71 6.85 2.21
N SER A 35 9.48 6.34 2.06
CA SER A 35 8.35 6.73 2.90
C SER A 35 8.57 6.30 4.35
N VAL A 36 8.78 7.29 5.23
CA VAL A 36 8.96 7.09 6.68
C VAL A 36 7.80 6.33 7.30
N LEU A 37 6.57 6.62 6.89
CA LEU A 37 5.38 5.91 7.38
C LEU A 37 5.39 4.43 6.96
N TYR A 38 5.80 4.15 5.72
CA TYR A 38 5.83 2.76 5.22
C TYR A 38 6.94 1.98 5.92
N GLN A 39 8.08 2.61 6.20
CA GLN A 39 9.15 2.01 7.00
C GLN A 39 8.68 1.74 8.44
N LEU A 40 8.03 2.70 9.08
CA LEU A 40 7.52 2.59 10.46
C LEU A 40 6.55 1.42 10.61
N LEU A 41 5.64 1.25 9.65
CA LEU A 41 4.64 0.19 9.66
C LEU A 41 5.12 -1.11 9.01
N GLY A 42 6.26 -1.11 8.31
CA GLY A 42 6.76 -2.29 7.61
C GLY A 42 5.96 -2.68 6.35
N LEU A 43 5.36 -1.69 5.66
CA LEU A 43 4.73 -1.89 4.36
C LEU A 43 5.80 -2.18 3.29
N ASN A 44 5.51 -3.08 2.37
CA ASN A 44 6.39 -3.37 1.23
C ASN A 44 5.59 -3.38 -0.08
N LEU A 45 6.07 -2.63 -1.07
CA LEU A 45 5.60 -2.74 -2.45
C LEU A 45 6.04 -4.09 -3.02
N ARG A 46 5.10 -4.81 -3.64
CA ARG A 46 5.33 -6.13 -4.23
C ARG A 46 5.17 -6.09 -5.74
N GLU A 47 4.18 -5.37 -6.23
CA GLU A 47 3.88 -5.29 -7.66
C GLU A 47 3.36 -3.90 -7.99
N VAL A 48 3.68 -3.41 -9.19
CA VAL A 48 3.03 -2.22 -9.75
C VAL A 48 2.92 -2.35 -11.27
N GLY A 49 1.76 -1.99 -11.79
CA GLY A 49 1.43 -1.97 -13.21
C GLY A 49 0.49 -0.81 -13.52
N LEU A 50 0.14 -0.64 -14.80
CA LEU A 50 -0.76 0.44 -15.21
C LEU A 50 -2.13 0.26 -14.55
N GLY A 51 -2.46 1.17 -13.63
CA GLY A 51 -3.69 1.19 -12.85
C GLY A 51 -3.78 0.14 -11.75
N VAL A 52 -2.71 -0.60 -11.42
CA VAL A 52 -2.74 -1.67 -10.40
C VAL A 52 -1.48 -1.69 -9.54
N ALA A 53 -1.60 -2.08 -8.27
CA ALA A 53 -0.45 -2.30 -7.40
C ALA A 53 -0.78 -3.26 -6.24
N ARG A 54 0.25 -3.94 -5.73
CA ARG A 54 0.16 -4.79 -4.53
C ARG A 54 1.15 -4.34 -3.47
N LEU A 55 0.66 -4.16 -2.25
CA LEU A 55 1.51 -3.93 -1.07
C LEU A 55 1.16 -4.93 0.01
N ASP A 56 2.15 -5.28 0.82
CA ASP A 56 1.98 -6.22 1.91
C ASP A 56 2.54 -5.72 3.24
N LEU A 57 2.12 -6.40 4.30
CA LEU A 57 2.55 -6.15 5.66
C LEU A 57 2.44 -7.46 6.46
N LYS A 58 3.50 -7.80 7.19
CA LYS A 58 3.41 -8.81 8.24
C LYS A 58 2.88 -8.15 9.50
N VAL A 59 1.79 -8.66 10.07
CA VAL A 59 1.21 -8.11 11.29
C VAL A 59 2.16 -8.36 12.46
N GLN A 60 2.51 -7.30 13.19
CA GLN A 60 3.41 -7.34 14.34
C GLN A 60 2.71 -6.77 15.58
N GLN A 61 3.32 -6.95 16.75
CA GLN A 61 2.76 -6.47 18.01
C GLN A 61 2.57 -4.94 18.04
N GLN A 62 3.36 -4.19 17.29
CA GLN A 62 3.21 -2.73 17.17
C GLN A 62 1.98 -2.31 16.33
N HIS A 63 1.36 -3.24 15.57
CA HIS A 63 0.24 -2.96 14.68
C HIS A 63 -1.13 -3.23 15.33
N ILE A 64 -1.18 -3.85 16.50
CA ILE A 64 -2.43 -4.32 17.09
C ILE A 64 -3.15 -3.24 17.90
N ASN A 65 -4.47 -3.37 17.99
CA ASN A 65 -5.33 -2.61 18.88
C ASN A 65 -5.51 -3.31 20.25
N PHE A 66 -6.34 -2.74 21.12
CA PHE A 66 -6.63 -3.30 22.45
C PHE A 66 -7.17 -4.74 22.40
N TRP A 67 -7.86 -5.13 21.32
CA TRP A 67 -8.41 -6.46 21.11
C TRP A 67 -7.38 -7.48 20.58
N GLN A 68 -6.08 -7.16 20.56
CA GLN A 68 -5.01 -8.04 20.08
C GLN A 68 -5.14 -8.47 18.61
N ILE A 69 -5.78 -7.63 17.79
CA ILE A 69 -5.90 -7.78 16.34
C ILE A 69 -5.36 -6.51 15.67
N ILE A 70 -5.00 -6.58 14.39
CA ILE A 70 -4.51 -5.42 13.65
C ILE A 70 -5.46 -4.22 13.78
N HIS A 71 -4.91 -3.04 14.08
CA HIS A 71 -5.67 -1.81 14.17
C HIS A 71 -6.22 -1.43 12.79
N GLY A 72 -7.49 -1.04 12.70
CA GLY A 72 -8.13 -0.68 11.43
C GLY A 72 -7.36 0.42 10.66
N GLY A 73 -6.80 1.39 11.39
CA GLY A 73 -5.92 2.41 10.81
C GLY A 73 -4.69 1.87 10.08
N VAL A 74 -4.10 0.74 10.50
CA VAL A 74 -2.97 0.11 9.77
C VAL A 74 -3.46 -0.47 8.45
N ILE A 75 -4.63 -1.13 8.45
CA ILE A 75 -5.27 -1.62 7.22
C ILE A 75 -5.60 -0.43 6.29
N SER A 76 -6.14 0.66 6.82
CA SER A 76 -6.44 1.86 6.03
C SER A 76 -5.20 2.45 5.37
N VAL A 77 -4.06 2.51 6.07
CA VAL A 77 -2.79 2.95 5.46
C VAL A 77 -2.32 1.98 4.37
N LEU A 78 -2.49 0.66 4.58
CA LEU A 78 -2.11 -0.35 3.60
C LEU A 78 -2.92 -0.23 2.29
N VAL A 79 -4.25 -0.08 2.38
CA VAL A 79 -5.11 0.08 1.19
C VAL A 79 -4.91 1.43 0.51
N ASP A 80 -4.72 2.52 1.27
CA ASP A 80 -4.40 3.84 0.72
C ASP A 80 -3.09 3.79 -0.08
N ALA A 81 -2.07 3.16 0.49
CA ALA A 81 -0.77 3.02 -0.17
C ALA A 81 -0.85 2.18 -1.45
N ALA A 82 -1.62 1.08 -1.45
CA ALA A 82 -1.84 0.26 -2.63
C ALA A 82 -2.61 0.99 -3.73
N MET A 83 -3.73 1.63 -3.41
CA MET A 83 -4.48 2.43 -4.38
C MET A 83 -3.66 3.63 -4.88
N GLY A 84 -2.90 4.29 -3.99
CA GLY A 84 -2.02 5.40 -4.33
C GLY A 84 -0.90 4.99 -5.30
N ALA A 85 -0.29 3.82 -5.11
CA ALA A 85 0.68 3.27 -6.05
C ALA A 85 0.05 2.95 -7.41
N ALA A 86 -1.16 2.37 -7.41
CA ALA A 86 -1.94 2.15 -8.63
C ALA A 86 -2.28 3.46 -9.35
N VAL A 87 -2.60 4.54 -8.65
CA VAL A 87 -2.80 5.88 -9.24
C VAL A 87 -1.51 6.45 -9.82
N ARG A 88 -0.40 6.35 -9.07
CA ARG A 88 0.92 6.86 -9.51
C ARG A 88 1.43 6.17 -10.77
N SER A 89 1.02 4.92 -11.03
CA SER A 89 1.38 4.18 -12.26
C SER A 89 0.94 4.86 -13.56
N PHE A 90 0.02 5.83 -13.51
CA PHE A 90 -0.34 6.68 -14.65
C PHE A 90 0.61 7.88 -14.84
N GLY A 91 1.72 7.96 -14.10
CA GLY A 91 2.60 9.12 -14.07
C GLY A 91 1.95 10.34 -13.41
N ILE A 92 1.06 10.12 -12.43
CA ILE A 92 0.25 11.16 -11.78
C ILE A 92 0.67 11.36 -10.31
N GLN A 93 0.76 12.62 -9.88
CA GLN A 93 0.80 12.99 -8.46
C GLN A 93 -0.61 12.90 -7.87
N GLY A 94 -0.99 11.71 -7.39
CA GLY A 94 -2.28 11.46 -6.75
C GLY A 94 -2.27 11.85 -5.27
N VAL A 95 -3.31 12.56 -4.82
CA VAL A 95 -3.55 12.85 -3.40
C VAL A 95 -4.94 12.33 -3.01
N THR A 96 -5.04 11.56 -1.94
CA THR A 96 -6.31 11.02 -1.44
C THR A 96 -7.24 12.15 -0.99
N ILE A 97 -8.46 12.19 -1.53
CA ILE A 97 -9.54 13.11 -1.12
C ILE A 97 -10.38 12.47 -0.03
N ASP A 98 -10.78 11.23 -0.26
CA ASP A 98 -11.57 10.42 0.66
C ASP A 98 -11.16 8.95 0.54
N LEU A 99 -11.39 8.21 1.62
CA LEU A 99 -11.13 6.78 1.73
C LEU A 99 -12.21 6.16 2.62
N ILE A 100 -12.90 5.15 2.09
CA ILE A 100 -13.84 4.31 2.83
C ILE A 100 -13.26 2.90 2.90
N THR A 101 -13.13 2.37 4.12
CA THR A 101 -12.64 1.00 4.38
C THR A 101 -13.70 0.21 5.13
N HIS A 102 -14.06 -0.96 4.59
CA HIS A 102 -14.92 -1.95 5.21
C HIS A 102 -14.07 -3.09 5.78
N TYR A 103 -14.19 -3.35 7.08
CA TYR A 103 -13.48 -4.43 7.76
C TYR A 103 -14.41 -5.66 7.86
N LEU A 104 -13.98 -6.78 7.28
CA LEU A 104 -14.77 -7.99 7.15
C LEU A 104 -14.33 -9.07 8.15
N ALA A 105 -13.03 -9.14 8.45
CA ALA A 105 -12.47 -10.10 9.38
C ALA A 105 -11.18 -9.58 10.04
N PRO A 106 -10.81 -10.08 11.24
CA PRO A 106 -9.57 -9.70 11.90
C PRO A 106 -8.35 -10.44 11.34
N ALA A 107 -7.17 -9.83 11.49
CA ALA A 107 -5.85 -10.47 11.38
C ALA A 107 -5.05 -10.29 12.68
N ARG A 108 -4.17 -11.23 12.99
CA ARG A 108 -3.41 -11.34 14.24
C ARG A 108 -1.91 -11.24 14.00
N PRO A 109 -1.10 -10.94 15.03
CA PRO A 109 0.36 -11.00 14.92
C PRO A 109 0.84 -12.31 14.28
N GLY A 110 1.76 -12.21 13.32
CA GLY A 110 2.28 -13.33 12.55
C GLY A 110 1.63 -13.52 11.19
N ASP A 111 0.37 -13.09 11.01
CA ASP A 111 -0.32 -13.15 9.72
C ASP A 111 0.33 -12.23 8.69
N GLN A 112 0.28 -12.67 7.43
CA GLN A 112 0.62 -11.84 6.29
C GLN A 112 -0.67 -11.23 5.74
N VAL A 113 -0.70 -9.90 5.56
CA VAL A 113 -1.80 -9.22 4.88
C VAL A 113 -1.31 -8.55 3.60
N MET A 114 -2.09 -8.69 2.53
CA MET A 114 -1.79 -8.19 1.19
C MET A 114 -2.95 -7.31 0.74
N ALA A 115 -2.68 -6.07 0.35
CA ALA A 115 -3.65 -5.21 -0.31
C ALA A 115 -3.38 -5.13 -1.82
N GLU A 116 -4.44 -5.33 -2.59
CA GLU A 116 -4.44 -5.22 -4.04
C GLU A 116 -5.24 -3.98 -4.45
N GLY A 117 -4.56 -2.92 -4.86
CA GLY A 117 -5.17 -1.67 -5.33
C GLY A 117 -5.35 -1.67 -6.85
N ARG A 118 -6.49 -1.14 -7.32
CA ARG A 118 -6.80 -0.98 -8.74
C ARG A 118 -7.57 0.32 -9.00
N VAL A 119 -7.22 1.03 -10.06
CA VAL A 119 -7.97 2.21 -10.52
C VAL A 119 -9.16 1.73 -11.34
N VAL A 120 -10.37 2.04 -10.87
CA VAL A 120 -11.63 1.68 -11.54
C VAL A 120 -12.18 2.80 -12.42
N PHE A 121 -11.71 4.03 -12.22
CA PHE A 121 -12.05 5.17 -13.07
C PHE A 121 -10.91 6.19 -13.09
N LYS A 122 -10.54 6.66 -14.29
CA LYS A 122 -9.54 7.72 -14.50
C LYS A 122 -10.16 8.89 -15.24
N GLY A 123 -10.57 9.92 -14.50
CA GLY A 123 -10.97 11.20 -15.05
C GLY A 123 -9.78 12.15 -15.25
N GLY A 124 -10.08 13.41 -15.60
CA GLY A 124 -9.05 14.45 -15.76
C GLY A 124 -8.45 14.91 -14.44
N LYS A 125 -9.30 15.34 -13.50
CA LYS A 125 -8.90 15.84 -12.16
C LYS A 125 -9.04 14.82 -11.05
N VAL A 126 -9.85 13.79 -11.25
CA VAL A 126 -10.20 12.82 -10.22
C VAL A 126 -10.05 11.40 -10.75
N LEU A 127 -9.53 10.51 -9.91
CA LEU A 127 -9.48 9.08 -10.12
C LEU A 127 -10.22 8.38 -8.99
N ILE A 128 -10.83 7.23 -9.29
CA ILE A 128 -11.42 6.35 -8.28
C ILE A 128 -10.66 5.04 -8.32
N ALA A 129 -10.27 4.57 -7.14
CA ALA A 129 -9.62 3.28 -6.96
C ALA A 129 -10.35 2.46 -5.91
N GLU A 130 -10.17 1.15 -6.01
CA GLU A 130 -10.64 0.16 -5.05
C GLU A 130 -9.49 -0.72 -4.59
N ALA A 131 -9.61 -1.29 -3.41
CA ALA A 131 -8.67 -2.29 -2.92
C ALA A 131 -9.35 -3.42 -2.18
N ASP A 132 -8.77 -4.61 -2.30
CA ASP A 132 -9.10 -5.79 -1.52
C ASP A 132 -7.91 -6.15 -0.63
N VAL A 133 -8.17 -6.57 0.62
CA VAL A 133 -7.13 -7.02 1.55
C VAL A 133 -7.33 -8.48 1.88
N TRP A 134 -6.30 -9.28 1.60
CA TRP A 134 -6.26 -10.72 1.83
C TRP A 134 -5.30 -11.04 2.98
N GLN A 135 -5.74 -11.91 3.88
CA GLN A 135 -4.90 -12.55 4.89
C GLN A 135 -4.41 -13.88 4.33
N ASN A 136 -3.09 -14.09 4.32
CA ASN A 136 -2.41 -15.29 3.84
C ASN A 136 -2.92 -15.75 2.46
N GLU A 137 -3.28 -14.81 1.58
CA GLU A 137 -3.81 -15.04 0.22
C GLU A 137 -5.14 -15.81 0.11
N GLU A 138 -5.74 -16.21 1.24
CA GLU A 138 -6.94 -17.07 1.23
C GLU A 138 -8.20 -16.33 1.69
N LYS A 139 -8.06 -15.44 2.68
CA LYS A 139 -9.21 -14.85 3.37
C LYS A 139 -9.29 -13.36 3.14
N LEU A 140 -10.39 -12.90 2.55
CA LEU A 140 -10.67 -11.49 2.42
C LEU A 140 -11.01 -10.88 3.80
N ILE A 141 -10.20 -9.92 4.24
CA ILE A 141 -10.35 -9.27 5.56
C ILE A 141 -10.80 -7.82 5.49
N ALA A 142 -10.61 -7.14 4.36
CA ALA A 142 -11.11 -5.79 4.16
C ALA A 142 -11.34 -5.46 2.68
N LYS A 143 -12.19 -4.48 2.43
CA LYS A 143 -12.36 -3.82 1.13
C LYS A 143 -12.24 -2.31 1.33
N ALA A 144 -11.76 -1.60 0.32
CA ALA A 144 -11.69 -0.16 0.36
C ALA A 144 -12.00 0.48 -0.99
N ARG A 145 -12.43 1.74 -0.94
CA ARG A 145 -12.60 2.62 -2.09
C ARG A 145 -12.12 4.01 -1.73
N ALA A 146 -11.42 4.65 -2.66
CA ALA A 146 -10.90 6.00 -2.46
C ALA A 146 -11.00 6.84 -3.73
N THR A 147 -11.18 8.13 -3.52
CA THR A 147 -11.09 9.15 -4.57
C THR A 147 -9.74 9.85 -4.46
N PHE A 148 -9.05 10.02 -5.58
CA PHE A 148 -7.76 10.70 -5.65
C PHE A 148 -7.85 11.94 -6.54
N PHE A 149 -7.27 13.05 -6.09
CA PHE A 149 -7.05 14.25 -6.88
C PHE A 149 -5.75 14.15 -7.68
N ASN A 150 -5.82 14.47 -8.97
CA ASN A 150 -4.66 14.56 -9.85
C ASN A 150 -4.01 15.96 -9.74
N LYS A 151 -2.85 16.05 -9.06
CA LYS A 151 -2.06 17.29 -8.97
C LYS A 151 -1.18 17.58 -10.19
N GLY A 152 -1.11 16.67 -11.17
CA GLY A 152 -0.28 16.81 -12.36
C GLY A 152 0.72 15.67 -12.52
N PRO A 153 1.75 15.86 -13.37
CA PRO A 153 2.72 14.81 -13.70
C PRO A 153 3.61 14.47 -12.49
N LEU A 154 3.83 13.17 -12.29
CA LEU A 154 4.69 12.62 -11.23
C LEU A 154 6.18 12.85 -11.53
N LEU A 155 6.58 12.57 -12.76
CA LEU A 155 7.91 12.83 -13.26
C LEU A 155 7.97 14.29 -13.72
N ARG A 156 8.95 15.04 -13.25
CA ARG A 156 9.21 16.40 -13.74
C ARG A 156 10.07 16.26 -15.00
N THR A 157 9.56 16.71 -16.13
CA THR A 157 10.35 17.03 -17.33
C THR A 157 11.24 18.24 -17.08
#